data_AF-A0A8T1XPH5-F1
#
_entry.id   AF-A0A8T1XPH5-F1
#
_cell.length_a   1.000
_cell.length_b   1.000
_cell.length_c   1.000
_cell.angle_alpha   90.00
_cell.angle_beta   90.00
_cell.angle_gamma   90.00
#
_symmetry.space_group_name_H-M   'P 1'
#
loop_
_entity.id
_entity.type
_entity.pdbx_description
1 polymer ?
#
loop_
_entity_poly.entity_id
_entity_poly.type
_entity_poly.pdbx_seq_one_letter_code
_entity_poly.pdbx_strand_id
1 'polypeptide(L)'
;MNVTFYLICGEVLLYMNVDFFTSYNNDDRHYMTTKFFMLTRFFKDQLEKLLETTRPDCLIADLFFPLAIEAAENFNVPRLMFHCTGNYSLCSKYCIRVHNPQNIVTSSCEPFVFPDLPGNIMIT
;
A
#
# COMPACT_ATOMS: atom_id res chain seq x y z
N MET A 1 -16.04 14.33 -17.79
CA MET A 1 -15.00 13.85 -16.88
C MET A 1 -14.65 12.44 -17.30
N ASN A 2 -13.56 12.27 -18.06
CA ASN A 2 -13.03 10.96 -18.43
C ASN A 2 -12.10 10.53 -17.30
N VAL A 3 -12.71 10.00 -16.24
CA VAL A 3 -11.95 9.40 -15.14
C VAL A 3 -11.52 8.01 -15.61
N THR A 4 -10.27 7.89 -16.04
CA THR A 4 -9.71 6.58 -16.37
C THR A 4 -9.21 5.92 -15.10
N PHE A 5 -9.94 4.89 -14.66
CA PHE A 5 -9.61 4.10 -13.49
C PHE A 5 -8.51 3.11 -13.83
N TYR A 6 -7.27 3.42 -13.47
CA TYR A 6 -6.23 2.40 -13.39
C TYR A 6 -6.14 1.90 -11.96
N LEU A 7 -7.03 0.97 -11.60
CA LEU A 7 -6.76 0.09 -10.46
C LEU A 7 -5.56 -0.78 -10.86
N ILE A 8 -4.35 -0.32 -10.55
CA ILE A 8 -3.16 -1.18 -10.49
C ILE A 8 -3.27 -2.05 -9.21
N CYS A 9 -4.39 -2.71 -9.04
CA CYS A 9 -4.73 -3.51 -7.87
C CYS A 9 -5.39 -4.86 -8.24
N GLY A 10 -5.89 -5.04 -9.48
CA GLY A 10 -6.52 -6.29 -9.90
C GLY A 10 -5.51 -7.37 -10.32
N GLU A 11 -4.67 -7.07 -11.32
CA GLU A 11 -3.76 -8.09 -11.89
C GLU A 11 -2.45 -8.24 -11.12
N VAL A 12 -2.02 -7.19 -10.42
CA VAL A 12 -0.77 -7.23 -9.67
C VAL A 12 -0.90 -8.07 -8.40
N LEU A 13 -2.11 -8.17 -7.83
CA LEU A 13 -2.41 -9.09 -6.72
C LEU A 13 -2.64 -10.55 -7.17
N LEU A 14 -2.99 -10.79 -8.43
CA LEU A 14 -2.99 -12.15 -9.00
C LEU A 14 -1.57 -12.68 -9.24
N TYR A 15 -0.62 -11.77 -9.52
CA TYR A 15 0.82 -12.07 -9.57
C TYR A 15 1.51 -12.04 -8.20
N MET A 16 0.85 -11.52 -7.15
CA MET A 16 1.20 -11.86 -5.77
C MET A 16 0.85 -13.33 -5.61
N ASN A 17 1.78 -14.17 -6.05
CA ASN A 17 1.76 -15.60 -5.78
C ASN A 17 1.39 -15.77 -4.31
N VAL A 18 0.56 -16.76 -4.01
CA VAL A 18 0.10 -17.09 -2.65
C VAL A 18 1.26 -17.02 -1.64
N ASP A 19 2.48 -17.35 -2.09
CA ASP A 19 3.79 -17.17 -1.44
C ASP A 19 4.05 -15.81 -0.75
N PHE A 20 3.57 -14.66 -1.24
CA PHE A 20 3.73 -13.38 -0.53
C PHE A 20 2.94 -13.39 0.78
N PHE A 21 1.73 -13.94 0.74
CA PHE A 21 0.87 -14.09 1.91
C PHE A 21 1.25 -15.29 2.78
N THR A 22 1.78 -16.37 2.18
CA THR A 22 2.15 -17.62 2.88
C THR A 22 3.62 -17.70 3.29
N SER A 23 4.45 -16.71 2.94
CA SER A 23 5.85 -16.64 3.39
C SER A 23 5.89 -16.62 4.93
N TYR A 24 6.37 -17.74 5.47
CA TYR A 24 6.41 -18.04 6.91
C TYR A 24 7.55 -17.28 7.61
N ASN A 25 8.58 -16.85 6.86
CA ASN A 25 9.76 -16.17 7.39
C ASN A 25 9.76 -14.68 7.02
N ASN A 26 10.11 -13.83 7.98
CA ASN A 26 10.13 -12.38 7.80
C ASN A 26 11.16 -11.91 6.74
N ASP A 27 12.30 -12.59 6.63
CA ASP A 27 13.36 -12.25 5.66
C ASP A 27 12.91 -12.47 4.21
N ASP A 28 12.26 -13.60 3.93
CA ASP A 28 11.73 -13.94 2.60
C ASP A 28 10.65 -12.95 2.20
N ARG A 29 9.75 -12.59 3.12
CA ARG A 29 8.73 -11.57 2.88
C ARG A 29 9.35 -10.23 2.50
N HIS A 30 10.35 -9.75 3.26
CA HIS A 30 10.98 -8.46 2.97
C HIS A 30 11.70 -8.46 1.63
N TYR A 31 12.43 -9.53 1.31
CA TYR A 31 13.10 -9.71 0.03
C TYR A 31 12.11 -9.71 -1.14
N MET A 32 11.03 -10.49 -1.04
CA MET A 32 9.99 -10.57 -2.07
C MET A 32 9.26 -9.24 -2.26
N THR A 33 8.92 -8.56 -1.15
CA THR A 33 8.31 -7.23 -1.19
C THR A 33 9.21 -6.24 -1.94
N THR A 34 10.50 -6.22 -1.60
CA THR A 34 11.47 -5.29 -2.22
C THR A 34 11.65 -5.58 -3.70
N LYS A 35 11.79 -6.86 -4.06
CA LYS A 35 11.90 -7.29 -5.46
C LYS A 35 10.66 -6.88 -6.26
N PHE A 36 9.48 -7.06 -5.70
CA PHE A 36 8.23 -6.64 -6.30
C PHE A 36 8.18 -5.13 -6.52
N PHE A 37 8.51 -4.31 -5.52
CA PHE A 37 8.60 -2.86 -5.70
C PHE A 37 9.60 -2.47 -6.78
N MET A 38 10.74 -3.16 -6.89
CA MET A 38 11.69 -2.92 -7.97
C MET A 38 11.09 -3.26 -9.34
N LEU A 39 10.31 -4.35 -9.44
CA LEU A 39 9.63 -4.72 -10.69
C LEU A 39 8.58 -3.69 -11.10
N THR A 40 7.97 -2.96 -10.14
CA THR A 40 7.05 -1.88 -10.48
C THR A 40 7.67 -0.79 -11.36
N ARG A 41 9.01 -0.65 -11.35
CA ARG A 41 9.76 0.26 -12.23
C ARG A 41 9.58 -0.02 -13.71
N PHE A 42 9.40 -1.27 -14.10
CA PHE A 42 9.21 -1.63 -15.50
C PHE A 42 7.83 -1.22 -16.05
N PHE A 43 6.86 -0.93 -15.17
CA PHE A 43 5.53 -0.47 -15.58
C PHE A 43 5.45 1.05 -15.74
N LYS A 44 6.49 1.81 -15.35
CA LYS A 44 6.49 3.28 -15.48
C LYS A 44 6.30 3.70 -16.93
N ASP A 45 7.11 3.18 -17.85
CA ASP A 45 7.05 3.54 -19.27
C ASP A 45 5.68 3.23 -19.89
N GLN A 46 5.07 2.11 -19.49
CA GLN A 46 3.74 1.72 -19.95
C GLN A 46 2.66 2.68 -19.41
N LEU A 47 2.77 3.07 -18.15
CA LEU A 47 1.87 4.04 -17.54
C LEU A 47 2.00 5.42 -18.19
N GLU A 48 3.22 5.90 -18.42
CA GLU A 48 3.47 7.20 -19.06
C GLU A 48 2.87 7.23 -20.48
N LYS A 49 3.09 6.18 -21.28
CA LYS A 49 2.52 6.06 -22.62
C LYS A 49 0.98 6.04 -22.60
N LEU A 50 0.41 5.45 -21.56
CA LEU A 50 -1.03 5.39 -21.35
C LEU A 50 -1.61 6.74 -20.94
N LEU A 51 -0.94 7.47 -20.06
CA LEU A 51 -1.30 8.84 -19.67
C LEU A 51 -1.22 9.78 -20.89
N GLU A 52 -0.19 9.63 -21.72
CA GLU A 52 -0.04 10.40 -22.96
C GLU A 52 -1.19 10.18 -23.94
N THR A 53 -1.59 8.92 -24.10
CA THR A 53 -2.62 8.49 -25.06
C THR A 53 -4.03 8.83 -24.57
N THR A 54 -4.32 8.57 -23.30
CA THR A 54 -5.68 8.67 -22.75
C THR A 54 -5.98 10.04 -22.14
N ARG A 55 -4.96 10.79 -21.72
CA ARG A 55 -5.04 12.11 -21.07
C ARG A 55 -6.18 12.19 -20.04
N PRO A 56 -6.14 11.39 -18.97
CA PRO A 56 -7.22 11.34 -18.00
C PRO A 56 -7.26 12.62 -17.17
N ASP A 57 -8.44 12.97 -16.66
CA ASP A 57 -8.61 14.11 -15.75
C ASP A 57 -7.95 13.86 -14.37
N CYS A 58 -7.75 12.59 -14.01
CA CYS A 58 -7.17 12.17 -12.73
C CYS A 58 -6.65 10.73 -12.84
N LEU A 59 -5.55 10.44 -12.16
CA LEU A 59 -5.03 9.10 -11.93
C LEU A 59 -5.35 8.65 -10.51
N ILE A 60 -5.97 7.49 -10.33
CA ILE A 60 -6.10 6.85 -9.02
C ILE A 60 -5.07 5.74 -8.96
N ALA A 61 -4.14 5.78 -8.00
CA ALA A 61 -3.07 4.80 -7.88
C ALA A 61 -2.95 4.28 -6.45
N ASP A 62 -2.64 2.99 -6.32
CA ASP A 62 -2.39 2.36 -5.03
C ASP A 62 -1.10 2.86 -4.38
N LEU A 63 -1.04 2.83 -3.04
CA LEU A 63 0.15 3.18 -2.25
C LEU A 63 1.40 2.39 -2.69
N PHE A 64 1.24 1.15 -3.15
CA PHE A 64 2.34 0.28 -3.55
C PHE A 64 2.94 0.60 -4.91
N PHE A 65 2.46 1.65 -5.59
CA PHE A 65 3.01 2.10 -6.84
C PHE A 65 3.53 3.55 -6.76
N PRO A 66 4.64 3.80 -6.04
CA PRO A 66 5.19 5.16 -5.87
C PRO A 66 5.49 5.87 -7.19
N LEU A 67 5.80 5.10 -8.24
CA LEU A 67 6.17 5.64 -9.55
C LEU A 67 5.01 6.26 -10.31
N ALA A 68 3.76 5.98 -9.92
CA ALA A 68 2.62 6.74 -10.43
C ALA A 68 2.67 8.21 -10.02
N ILE A 69 3.39 8.57 -8.95
CA ILE A 69 3.57 9.97 -8.57
C ILE A 69 4.34 10.69 -9.67
N GLU A 70 5.54 10.20 -9.98
CA GLU A 70 6.41 10.80 -10.99
C GLU A 70 5.75 10.77 -12.38
N ALA A 71 5.12 9.64 -12.76
CA ALA A 71 4.42 9.55 -14.03
C ALA A 71 3.23 10.53 -14.11
N ALA A 72 2.44 10.70 -13.04
CA ALA A 72 1.33 11.65 -13.07
C ALA A 72 1.81 13.11 -13.12
N GLU A 73 2.88 13.44 -12.39
CA GLU A 73 3.51 14.75 -12.39
C GLU A 73 4.05 15.13 -13.78
N ASN A 74 4.72 14.20 -14.46
CA ASN A 74 5.27 14.41 -15.82
C ASN A 74 4.21 14.83 -16.84
N PHE A 75 2.98 14.36 -16.68
CA PHE A 75 1.86 14.65 -17.59
C PHE A 75 0.86 15.67 -17.03
N ASN A 76 1.17 16.32 -15.89
CA ASN A 76 0.28 17.25 -15.18
C ASN A 76 -1.11 16.68 -14.86
N VAL A 77 -1.16 15.39 -14.54
CA VAL A 77 -2.39 14.69 -14.15
C VAL A 77 -2.48 14.65 -12.62
N PRO A 78 -3.56 15.14 -11.99
CA PRO A 78 -3.77 14.99 -10.56
C PRO A 78 -3.81 13.51 -10.16
N ARG A 79 -3.09 13.14 -9.09
CA ARG A 79 -3.06 11.77 -8.57
C ARG A 79 -3.80 11.66 -7.23
N LEU A 80 -4.75 10.75 -7.16
CA LEU A 80 -5.38 10.32 -5.91
C LEU A 80 -4.77 9.00 -5.43
N MET A 81 -4.32 9.00 -4.17
CA MET A 81 -3.82 7.79 -3.52
C MET A 81 -4.98 6.94 -3.02
N PHE A 82 -4.96 5.66 -3.34
CA PHE A 82 -5.89 4.68 -2.80
C PHE A 82 -5.20 3.76 -1.80
N HIS A 83 -5.83 3.54 -0.65
CA HIS A 83 -5.38 2.59 0.36
C HIS A 83 -6.35 1.42 0.45
N CYS A 84 -5.90 0.24 0.01
CA CYS A 84 -6.75 -0.96 0.01
C CYS A 84 -7.09 -1.50 1.42
N THR A 85 -6.37 -1.10 2.46
CA THR A 85 -6.50 -1.71 3.81
C THR A 85 -7.65 -1.13 4.66
N GLY A 86 -8.37 -0.13 4.15
CA GLY A 86 -9.46 0.54 4.87
C GLY A 86 -8.99 1.47 6.01
N ASN A 87 -9.88 2.36 6.45
CA ASN A 87 -9.56 3.41 7.44
C ASN A 87 -9.14 2.85 8.80
N TYR A 88 -9.81 1.80 9.28
CA TYR A 88 -9.50 1.21 10.58
C TYR A 88 -8.03 0.73 10.63
N SER A 89 -7.59 -0.04 9.63
CA SER A 89 -6.21 -0.53 9.54
C SER A 89 -5.17 0.59 9.44
N LEU A 90 -5.50 1.70 8.75
CA LEU A 90 -4.64 2.88 8.64
C LEU A 90 -4.49 3.58 9.99
N CYS A 91 -5.60 3.85 10.67
CA CYS A 91 -5.62 4.42 12.01
C CYS A 91 -4.85 3.52 12.97
N SER A 92 -5.09 2.21 12.94
CA SER A 92 -4.35 1.25 13.74
C SER A 92 -2.84 1.35 13.49
N LYS A 93 -2.40 1.24 12.24
CA LYS A 93 -0.98 1.34 11.91
C LYS A 93 -0.37 2.67 12.39
N TYR A 94 -1.13 3.75 12.34
CA TYR A 94 -0.73 5.04 12.87
C TYR A 94 -0.52 5.00 14.39
N CYS A 95 -1.50 4.54 15.18
CA CYS A 95 -1.34 4.58 16.65
C CYS A 95 -0.25 3.63 17.15
N ILE A 96 -0.05 2.44 16.54
CA ILE A 96 1.10 1.58 16.90
C ILE A 96 2.41 2.33 16.71
N ARG A 97 2.58 3.00 15.56
CA ARG A 97 3.82 3.70 15.24
C ARG A 97 4.09 4.88 16.17
N VAL A 98 3.05 5.63 16.53
CA VAL A 98 3.19 6.85 17.37
C VAL A 98 3.36 6.49 18.84
N HIS A 99 2.54 5.57 19.37
CA HIS A 99 2.49 5.29 20.81
C HIS A 99 3.35 4.10 21.23
N ASN A 100 3.74 3.25 20.29
CA ASN A 100 4.54 2.04 20.53
C ASN A 100 4.05 1.20 21.72
N PRO A 101 2.74 0.89 21.80
CA PRO A 101 2.15 0.20 22.96
C PRO A 101 2.77 -1.19 23.21
N GLN A 102 3.34 -1.82 22.18
CA GLN A 102 4.08 -3.08 22.29
C GLN A 102 5.34 -3.00 23.18
N ASN A 103 5.86 -1.80 23.45
CA ASN A 103 7.02 -1.62 24.34
C ASN A 103 6.65 -1.63 25.82
N ILE A 104 5.36 -1.57 26.15
CA ILE A 104 4.85 -1.53 27.53
C ILE A 104 4.70 -2.96 28.08
N VAL A 105 4.39 -3.91 27.21
CA VAL A 105 4.18 -5.31 27.57
C VAL A 105 5.49 -6.08 27.66
N THR A 106 5.50 -7.08 28.53
CA THR A 106 6.69 -7.89 28.83
C THR A 106 6.74 -9.20 28.05
N SER A 107 5.60 -9.61 27.46
CA SER A 107 5.43 -10.84 26.70
C SER A 107 4.70 -10.59 25.39
N SER A 108 5.04 -11.35 24.34
CA SER A 108 4.33 -11.35 23.05
C SER A 108 2.91 -11.91 23.12
N CYS A 109 2.51 -12.49 24.26
CA CYS A 109 1.16 -13.00 24.50
C CYS A 109 0.35 -12.08 25.42
N GLU A 110 0.95 -11.01 25.92
CA GLU A 110 0.31 -10.07 26.83
C GLU A 110 -0.51 -9.05 26.01
N PRO A 111 -1.84 -9.00 26.20
CA PRO A 111 -2.67 -8.09 25.43
C PRO A 111 -2.43 -6.64 25.84
N PHE A 112 -2.38 -5.75 24.86
CA PHE A 112 -2.37 -4.31 25.07
C PHE A 112 -3.50 -3.62 24.33
N VAL A 113 -3.95 -2.49 24.87
CA VAL A 113 -5.01 -1.69 24.28
C VAL A 113 -4.44 -0.81 23.18
N PHE A 114 -5.15 -0.73 22.07
CA PHE A 114 -4.86 0.21 21.01
C PHE A 114 -5.16 1.65 21.46
N PRO A 115 -4.15 2.53 21.55
CA PRO A 115 -4.39 3.90 21.96
C PRO A 115 -5.20 4.66 20.89
N ASP A 116 -6.04 5.58 21.34
CA ASP A 116 -6.77 6.56 20.52
C ASP A 116 -7.76 5.99 19.47
N LEU A 117 -8.08 4.70 19.54
CA LEU A 117 -9.13 4.06 18.73
C LEU A 117 -10.39 3.77 19.57
N PRO A 118 -11.60 4.02 19.03
CA PRO A 118 -12.83 3.74 19.74
C PRO A 118 -13.01 2.24 19.96
N GLY A 119 -13.57 1.87 21.12
CA GLY A 119 -13.96 0.48 21.42
C GLY A 119 -12.96 -0.35 22.22
N ASN A 120 -11.91 0.25 22.81
CA ASN A 120 -10.93 -0.42 23.68
C ASN A 120 -10.41 -1.75 23.10
N ILE A 121 -9.98 -1.70 21.84
CA ILE A 121 -9.59 -2.90 21.09
C ILE A 121 -8.25 -3.39 21.62
N MET A 122 -8.17 -4.68 21.95
CA MET A 122 -6.96 -5.32 22.47
C MET A 122 -6.32 -6.20 21.40
N ILE A 123 -5.00 -6.17 21.33
CA ILE A 123 -4.20 -7.05 20.48
C ILE A 123 -3.07 -7.69 21.30
N THR A 124 -2.63 -8.86 20.88
CA THR A 124 -1.50 -9.62 21.46
C THR A 124 -0.38 -9.68 20.45
#